data_AF-A0A1C3E9K2-F1
#
_entry.id   AF-A0A1C3E9K2-F1
#
_cell.length_a   1.000
_cell.length_b   1.000
_cell.length_c   1.000
_cell.angle_alpha   90.00
_cell.angle_beta   90.00
_cell.angle_gamma   90.00
#
_symmetry.space_group_name_H-M   'P 1'
#
loop_
_entity.id
_entity.type
_entity.pdbx_description
1 polymer ?
#
loop_
_entity_poly.entity_id
_entity_poly.type
_entity_poly.pdbx_seq_one_letter_code
_entity_poly.pdbx_strand_id
1 'polypeptide(L)'
;MLETIDRPQGDEQESIQQPDDIQPENVLLSSPKRFVWEFLLQFSGIVLFSSFRSYQTAKELNKINGKRYQPILWLFLPLLTLLQPIAFYHLFNGFRAAENKYQIKAVNYGVCYAAAILCTACSIFNLYASHSGMFSWLDASLYPIWILGFVSIIHQFGNLKRHLPNAEFVSSKIAYTLLQWVMVIVLGGLLFFVVGSNLYHQSKVWGGVESFKNGDVYRQKDHYSLELAGDGWVRVDKGYISDGSSDAEFLHAQYEASAMVFLHEKGTSLNEQTRFRQSSYLESMTKASCKETRKFVPTTLSVRADIICKGSSPLSKELTYISAIQNEKHMVELIIQAEAERHIIDDIETIMSTMVREFQIQ
;
A
#
# COMPACT_ATOMS: atom_id res chain seq x y z
N MET A 1 -29.37 -105.07 24.21
CA MET A 1 -30.15 -104.08 23.43
C MET A 1 -30.01 -102.78 24.21
N LEU A 2 -28.97 -102.01 23.92
CA LEU A 2 -28.61 -100.78 24.67
C LEU A 2 -29.29 -99.59 23.99
N GLU A 3 -30.09 -98.85 24.76
CA GLU A 3 -30.62 -97.54 24.40
C GLU A 3 -29.49 -96.50 24.51
N THR A 4 -29.14 -95.89 23.38
CA THR A 4 -28.30 -94.69 23.32
C THR A 4 -29.19 -93.46 23.32
N ILE A 5 -28.99 -92.63 24.33
CA ILE A 5 -29.59 -91.32 24.57
C ILE A 5 -28.93 -90.31 23.61
N ASP A 6 -29.72 -89.74 22.70
CA ASP A 6 -29.30 -88.60 21.87
C ASP A 6 -29.31 -87.30 22.69
N ARG A 7 -28.18 -86.59 22.67
CA ARG A 7 -28.06 -85.20 23.16
C ARG A 7 -28.54 -84.24 22.08
N PRO A 8 -29.27 -83.15 22.40
CA PRO A 8 -29.48 -82.07 21.45
C PRO A 8 -28.19 -81.24 21.29
N GLN A 9 -27.75 -81.07 20.04
CA GLN A 9 -26.74 -80.09 19.64
C GLN A 9 -27.33 -78.68 19.70
N GLY A 10 -26.49 -77.75 20.13
CA GLY A 10 -26.85 -76.39 20.51
C GLY A 10 -26.98 -75.39 19.36
N ASP A 11 -27.72 -74.35 19.70
CA ASP A 11 -27.61 -72.94 19.31
C ASP A 11 -27.25 -72.63 17.85
N GLU A 12 -28.29 -72.27 17.11
CA GLU A 12 -28.22 -71.49 15.87
C GLU A 12 -27.41 -70.21 16.14
N GLN A 13 -26.17 -70.18 15.65
CA GLN A 13 -25.39 -68.96 15.57
C GLN A 13 -26.01 -68.07 14.49
N GLU A 14 -26.65 -66.99 14.93
CA GLU A 14 -26.96 -65.80 14.12
C GLU A 14 -25.74 -65.43 13.26
N SER A 15 -25.94 -65.40 11.95
CA SER A 15 -24.96 -64.86 11.02
C SER A 15 -24.81 -63.37 11.30
N ILE A 16 -23.74 -62.99 12.01
CA ILE A 16 -23.30 -61.61 12.12
C ILE A 16 -22.93 -61.17 10.70
N GLN A 17 -23.84 -60.41 10.07
CA GLN A 17 -23.54 -59.64 8.89
C GLN A 17 -22.38 -58.69 9.24
N GLN A 18 -21.23 -58.89 8.58
CA GLN A 18 -20.15 -57.91 8.56
C GLN A 18 -20.74 -56.56 8.10
N PRO A 19 -20.49 -55.47 8.84
CA PRO A 19 -20.91 -54.16 8.39
C PRO A 19 -20.16 -53.83 7.10
N ASP A 20 -20.91 -53.45 6.07
CA ASP A 20 -20.38 -52.88 4.83
C ASP A 20 -19.30 -51.85 5.17
N ASP A 21 -18.14 -52.05 4.55
CA ASP A 21 -16.99 -51.18 4.62
C ASP A 21 -17.38 -49.83 4.00
N ILE A 22 -17.89 -48.90 4.82
CA ILE A 22 -18.22 -47.54 4.42
C ILE A 22 -16.88 -46.86 4.08
N GLN A 23 -16.46 -46.97 2.83
CA GLN A 23 -15.32 -46.23 2.33
C GLN A 23 -15.58 -44.74 2.61
N PRO A 24 -14.66 -44.05 3.30
CA PRO A 24 -14.88 -42.67 3.68
C PRO A 24 -14.95 -41.81 2.42
N GLU A 25 -16.06 -41.09 2.27
CA GLU A 25 -16.37 -40.24 1.11
C GLU A 25 -15.18 -39.32 0.75
N ASN A 26 -14.69 -39.41 -0.49
CA ASN A 26 -13.54 -38.64 -0.96
C ASN A 26 -13.87 -37.14 -0.97
N VAL A 27 -13.01 -36.33 -0.33
CA VAL A 27 -13.21 -34.88 -0.25
C VAL A 27 -12.48 -34.23 -1.43
N LEU A 28 -13.26 -33.72 -2.39
CA LEU A 28 -12.74 -32.97 -3.54
C LEU A 28 -12.28 -31.55 -3.14
N LEU A 29 -10.97 -31.32 -3.21
CA LEU A 29 -10.29 -30.07 -2.84
C LEU A 29 -9.48 -29.49 -4.01
N SER A 30 -9.20 -28.19 -3.98
CA SER A 30 -8.28 -27.59 -4.96
C SER A 30 -6.84 -28.04 -4.69
N SER A 31 -5.99 -28.07 -5.71
CA SER A 31 -4.57 -28.39 -5.50
C SER A 31 -3.84 -27.31 -4.68
N PRO A 32 -2.98 -27.69 -3.72
CA PRO A 32 -2.17 -26.74 -2.98
C PRO A 32 -1.12 -26.11 -3.90
N LYS A 33 -1.06 -24.78 -3.93
CA LYS A 33 -0.14 -24.02 -4.77
C LYS A 33 1.25 -23.90 -4.15
N ARG A 34 2.26 -23.63 -4.98
CA ARG A 34 3.61 -23.27 -4.54
C ARG A 34 3.59 -21.89 -3.87
N PHE A 35 4.42 -21.71 -2.85
CA PHE A 35 4.48 -20.47 -2.06
C PHE A 35 4.70 -19.23 -2.94
N VAL A 36 5.70 -19.26 -3.81
CA VAL A 36 6.04 -18.12 -4.71
C VAL A 36 4.90 -17.78 -5.65
N TRP A 37 4.20 -18.79 -6.20
CA TRP A 37 3.06 -18.55 -7.09
C TRP A 37 1.88 -17.93 -6.36
N GLU A 38 1.63 -18.38 -5.12
CA GLU A 38 0.61 -17.76 -4.27
C GLU A 38 0.97 -16.32 -3.95
N PHE A 39 2.24 -16.04 -3.60
CA PHE A 39 2.72 -14.68 -3.36
C PHE A 39 2.50 -13.75 -4.56
N LEU A 40 2.92 -14.17 -5.76
CA LEU A 40 2.75 -13.35 -6.97
C LEU A 40 1.27 -13.07 -7.28
N LEU A 41 0.38 -14.04 -7.04
CA LEU A 41 -1.05 -13.84 -7.24
C LEU A 41 -1.68 -12.92 -6.19
N GLN A 42 -1.25 -13.03 -4.93
CA GLN A 42 -1.70 -12.15 -3.87
C GLN A 42 -1.21 -10.71 -4.10
N PHE A 43 0.05 -10.56 -4.50
CA PHE A 43 0.64 -9.27 -4.85
C PHE A 43 -0.04 -8.62 -6.04
N SER A 44 -0.23 -9.36 -7.14
CA SER A 44 -0.88 -8.83 -8.35
C SER A 44 -2.38 -8.59 -8.21
N GLY A 45 -3.06 -9.39 -7.39
CA GLY A 45 -4.51 -9.35 -7.23
C GLY A 45 -5.02 -8.34 -6.21
N ILE A 46 -4.13 -7.57 -5.59
CA ILE A 46 -4.45 -6.62 -4.51
C ILE A 46 -5.22 -7.37 -3.40
N VAL A 47 -6.06 -6.66 -2.66
CA VAL A 47 -6.95 -7.19 -1.61
C VAL A 47 -7.98 -8.19 -2.18
N LEU A 48 -8.31 -8.13 -3.48
CA LEU A 48 -9.34 -8.95 -4.10
C LEU A 48 -8.95 -10.43 -4.15
N PHE A 49 -7.70 -10.73 -4.52
CA PHE A 49 -7.25 -12.12 -4.57
C PHE A 49 -7.12 -12.72 -3.16
N SER A 50 -6.72 -11.93 -2.16
CA SER A 50 -6.73 -12.36 -0.76
C SER A 50 -8.14 -12.67 -0.28
N SER A 51 -9.10 -11.81 -0.60
CA SER A 51 -10.52 -11.98 -0.28
C SER A 51 -11.09 -13.27 -0.88
N PHE A 52 -10.80 -13.51 -2.16
CA PHE A 52 -11.19 -14.74 -2.86
C PHE A 52 -10.55 -15.98 -2.24
N ARG A 53 -9.28 -15.91 -1.84
CA ARG A 53 -8.58 -17.05 -1.22
C ARG A 53 -9.04 -17.33 0.20
N SER A 54 -9.36 -16.30 0.99
CA SER A 54 -10.03 -16.46 2.28
C SER A 54 -11.38 -17.16 2.14
N TYR A 55 -12.19 -16.76 1.16
CA TYR A 55 -13.45 -17.45 0.81
C TYR A 55 -13.22 -18.93 0.45
N GLN A 56 -12.25 -19.21 -0.43
CA GLN A 56 -11.94 -20.59 -0.85
C GLN A 56 -11.49 -21.45 0.33
N THR A 57 -10.58 -20.94 1.17
CA THR A 57 -10.10 -21.66 2.35
C THR A 57 -11.25 -21.98 3.31
N ALA A 58 -12.12 -21.01 3.62
CA ALA A 58 -13.27 -21.24 4.48
C ALA A 58 -14.25 -22.26 3.89
N LYS A 59 -14.50 -22.19 2.57
CA LYS A 59 -15.36 -23.15 1.85
C LYS A 59 -14.78 -24.57 1.88
N GLU A 60 -13.49 -24.73 1.69
CA GLU A 60 -12.82 -26.03 1.75
C GLU A 60 -12.76 -26.58 3.17
N LEU A 61 -12.54 -25.71 4.16
CA LEU A 61 -12.56 -26.09 5.56
C LEU A 61 -13.94 -26.58 6.01
N ASN A 62 -15.03 -26.00 5.48
CA ASN A 62 -16.39 -26.53 5.69
C ASN A 62 -16.54 -27.96 5.16
N LYS A 63 -15.98 -28.25 3.98
CA LYS A 63 -16.02 -29.60 3.41
C LYS A 63 -15.25 -30.61 4.29
N ILE A 64 -14.08 -30.20 4.81
CA ILE A 64 -13.23 -31.06 5.65
C ILE A 64 -13.89 -31.31 7.02
N ASN A 65 -14.38 -30.26 7.68
CA ASN A 65 -14.85 -30.33 9.06
C ASN A 65 -16.34 -30.65 9.21
N GLY A 66 -17.15 -30.54 8.15
CA GLY A 66 -18.61 -30.66 8.23
C GLY A 66 -19.29 -29.53 9.02
N LYS A 67 -18.53 -28.50 9.45
CA LYS A 67 -19.03 -27.32 10.16
C LYS A 67 -19.43 -26.21 9.18
N ARG A 68 -20.28 -25.28 9.62
CA ARG A 68 -20.76 -24.12 8.84
C ARG A 68 -20.01 -22.83 9.20
N TYR A 69 -18.77 -22.66 8.74
CA TYR A 69 -18.29 -21.29 8.52
C TYR A 69 -19.16 -20.66 7.43
N GLN A 70 -19.51 -19.38 7.54
CA GLN A 70 -20.18 -18.66 6.45
C GLN A 70 -19.10 -18.11 5.50
N PRO A 71 -18.81 -18.74 4.34
CA PRO A 71 -17.64 -18.37 3.53
C PRO A 71 -17.73 -16.94 2.99
N ILE A 72 -18.95 -16.41 2.84
CA ILE A 72 -19.20 -15.04 2.37
C ILE A 72 -18.58 -14.01 3.33
N LEU A 73 -18.59 -14.24 4.64
CA LEU A 73 -17.96 -13.32 5.60
C LEU A 73 -16.45 -13.20 5.40
N TRP A 74 -15.81 -14.26 4.87
CA TRP A 74 -14.37 -14.30 4.64
C TRP A 74 -13.93 -13.50 3.41
N LEU A 75 -14.86 -13.11 2.52
CA LEU A 75 -14.56 -12.15 1.45
C LEU A 75 -14.17 -10.79 2.01
N PHE A 76 -14.74 -10.38 3.14
CA PHE A 76 -14.51 -9.06 3.72
C PHE A 76 -13.33 -9.04 4.71
N LEU A 77 -12.74 -10.19 5.01
CA LEU A 77 -11.68 -10.31 6.01
C LEU A 77 -10.50 -9.34 5.74
N PRO A 78 -9.97 -9.23 4.52
CA PRO A 78 -8.87 -8.28 4.26
C PRO A 78 -9.26 -6.81 4.45
N LEU A 79 -10.54 -6.47 4.36
CA LEU A 79 -11.06 -5.11 4.54
C LEU A 79 -11.39 -4.78 6.01
N LEU A 80 -11.59 -5.80 6.84
CA LEU A 80 -12.02 -5.67 8.24
C LEU A 80 -10.83 -5.80 9.19
N THR A 81 -9.90 -4.85 9.13
CA THR A 81 -8.65 -4.81 9.91
C THR A 81 -8.81 -5.21 11.38
N LEU A 82 -9.78 -4.62 12.08
CA LEU A 82 -9.98 -4.86 13.52
C LEU A 82 -10.51 -6.27 13.84
N LEU A 83 -11.15 -6.93 12.86
CA LEU A 83 -11.71 -8.27 13.02
C LEU A 83 -10.72 -9.37 12.59
N GLN A 84 -9.58 -9.01 12.00
CA GLN A 84 -8.57 -9.97 11.54
C GLN A 84 -8.10 -10.93 12.65
N PRO A 85 -7.77 -10.49 13.88
CA PRO A 85 -7.31 -11.42 14.93
C PRO A 85 -8.36 -12.46 15.30
N ILE A 86 -9.63 -12.03 15.40
CA ILE A 86 -10.76 -12.90 15.74
C ILE A 86 -11.00 -13.90 14.61
N ALA A 87 -10.97 -13.44 13.36
CA ALA A 87 -11.12 -14.31 12.21
C ALA A 87 -9.98 -15.34 12.11
N PHE A 88 -8.71 -14.93 12.28
CA PHE A 88 -7.58 -15.86 12.27
C PHE A 88 -7.68 -16.88 13.42
N TYR A 89 -8.10 -16.47 14.62
CA TYR A 89 -8.37 -17.39 15.71
C TYR A 89 -9.41 -18.47 15.32
N HIS A 90 -10.53 -18.06 14.72
CA HIS A 90 -11.54 -19.00 14.22
C HIS A 90 -11.04 -19.90 13.08
N LEU A 91 -10.17 -19.38 12.22
CA LEU A 91 -9.53 -20.15 11.15
C LEU A 91 -8.64 -21.25 11.73
N PHE A 92 -7.79 -20.90 12.70
CA PHE A 92 -6.83 -21.81 13.30
C PHE A 92 -7.52 -22.88 14.16
N ASN A 93 -8.60 -22.53 14.85
CA ASN A 93 -9.47 -23.52 15.50
C ASN A 93 -10.07 -24.49 14.50
N GLY A 94 -10.36 -24.03 13.28
CA GLY A 94 -10.78 -24.88 12.19
C GLY A 94 -9.70 -25.83 11.70
N PHE A 95 -8.46 -25.36 11.60
CA PHE A 95 -7.31 -26.22 11.29
C PHE A 95 -7.12 -27.29 12.37
N ARG A 96 -7.20 -26.92 13.65
CA ARG A 96 -7.14 -27.88 14.77
C ARG A 96 -8.26 -28.90 14.72
N ALA A 97 -9.49 -28.46 14.42
CA ALA A 97 -10.62 -29.37 14.30
C ALA A 97 -10.41 -30.40 13.18
N ALA A 98 -9.81 -29.98 12.06
CA ALA A 98 -9.44 -30.88 10.97
C ALA A 98 -8.33 -31.85 11.39
N GLU A 99 -7.25 -31.35 12.00
CA GLU A 99 -6.16 -32.18 12.52
C GLU A 99 -6.63 -33.22 13.52
N ASN A 100 -7.49 -32.82 14.47
CA ASN A 100 -8.06 -33.73 15.46
C ASN A 100 -9.01 -34.76 14.85
N LYS A 101 -9.81 -34.36 13.84
CA LYS A 101 -10.75 -35.26 13.15
C LYS A 101 -10.02 -36.38 12.40
N TYR A 102 -8.90 -36.05 11.75
CA TYR A 102 -8.13 -36.99 10.94
C TYR A 102 -6.87 -37.53 11.65
N GLN A 103 -6.65 -37.17 12.92
CA GLN A 103 -5.48 -37.56 13.74
C GLN A 103 -4.13 -37.27 13.06
N ILE A 104 -4.00 -36.09 12.45
CA ILE A 104 -2.79 -35.63 11.75
C ILE A 104 -2.17 -34.40 12.43
N LYS A 105 -0.85 -34.23 12.31
CA LYS A 105 -0.11 -33.04 12.78
C LYS A 105 0.70 -32.45 11.63
N ALA A 106 0.05 -31.59 10.86
CA ALA A 106 0.58 -31.02 9.61
C ALA A 106 0.78 -29.50 9.67
N VAL A 107 0.14 -28.82 10.63
CA VAL A 107 0.12 -27.35 10.73
C VAL A 107 1.11 -26.87 11.79
N ASN A 108 1.98 -25.94 11.41
CA ASN A 108 2.79 -25.19 12.37
C ASN A 108 2.02 -23.97 12.89
N TYR A 109 1.41 -24.09 14.07
CA TYR A 109 0.66 -23.00 14.69
C TYR A 109 1.52 -21.80 15.09
N GLY A 110 2.81 -22.00 15.42
CA GLY A 110 3.73 -20.89 15.71
C GLY A 110 3.86 -19.95 14.52
N VAL A 111 4.03 -20.53 13.32
CA VAL A 111 4.04 -19.77 12.05
C VAL A 111 2.69 -19.11 11.79
N CYS A 112 1.57 -19.81 12.04
CA CYS A 112 0.23 -19.24 11.86
C CYS A 112 0.00 -18.01 12.73
N TYR A 113 0.33 -18.09 14.03
CA TYR A 113 0.15 -16.97 14.95
C TYR A 113 1.09 -15.81 14.65
N ALA A 114 2.37 -16.08 14.38
CA ALA A 114 3.32 -15.04 13.98
C ALA A 114 2.86 -14.32 12.70
N ALA A 115 2.40 -15.08 11.70
CA ALA A 115 1.87 -14.53 10.46
C ALA A 115 0.58 -13.73 10.67
N ALA A 116 -0.32 -14.17 11.54
CA ALA A 116 -1.55 -13.43 11.88
C ALA A 116 -1.25 -12.10 12.59
N ILE A 117 -0.29 -12.11 13.54
CA ILE A 117 0.19 -10.90 14.20
C ILE A 117 0.77 -9.94 13.17
N LEU A 118 1.62 -10.43 12.25
CA LEU A 118 2.20 -9.63 11.18
C LEU A 118 1.13 -9.00 10.28
N CYS A 119 0.15 -9.77 9.81
CA CYS A 119 -0.96 -9.26 9.00
C CYS A 119 -1.76 -8.18 9.74
N THR A 120 -2.06 -8.43 11.02
CA THR A 120 -2.83 -7.49 11.85
C THR A 120 -2.04 -6.20 12.07
N ALA A 121 -0.75 -6.30 12.41
CA ALA A 121 0.12 -5.15 12.63
C ALA A 121 0.26 -4.29 11.37
N CYS A 122 0.51 -4.88 10.21
CA CYS A 122 0.55 -4.17 8.93
C CYS A 122 -0.80 -3.49 8.62
N SER A 123 -1.92 -4.16 8.88
CA SER A 123 -3.25 -3.59 8.60
C SER A 123 -3.60 -2.43 9.54
N ILE A 124 -3.27 -2.54 10.84
CA ILE A 124 -3.44 -1.46 11.82
C ILE A 124 -2.53 -0.27 11.45
N PHE A 125 -1.30 -0.55 11.05
CA PHE A 125 -0.36 0.49 10.65
C PHE A 125 -0.87 1.24 9.42
N ASN A 126 -1.29 0.54 8.35
CA ASN A 126 -1.83 1.19 7.15
C ASN A 126 -3.10 2.00 7.46
N LEU A 127 -3.95 1.53 8.38
CA LEU A 127 -5.11 2.29 8.85
C LEU A 127 -4.71 3.59 9.57
N TYR A 128 -3.65 3.54 10.37
CA TYR A 128 -3.09 4.73 11.02
C TYR A 128 -2.43 5.67 10.02
N ALA A 129 -1.58 5.15 9.13
CA ALA A 129 -0.83 5.91 8.12
C ALA A 129 -1.76 6.64 7.13
N SER A 130 -2.81 5.96 6.66
CA SER A 130 -3.83 6.56 5.78
C SER A 130 -4.62 7.69 6.45
N HIS A 131 -4.77 7.68 7.78
CA HIS A 131 -5.43 8.77 8.50
C HIS A 131 -4.49 9.94 8.78
N SER A 132 -3.22 9.67 9.08
CA SER A 132 -2.23 10.69 9.39
C SER A 132 -1.55 11.29 8.16
N GLY A 133 -1.89 10.83 6.95
CA GLY A 133 -1.21 11.23 5.72
C GLY A 133 0.30 10.94 5.77
N MET A 134 0.71 9.93 6.55
CA MET A 134 2.12 9.64 6.80
C MET A 134 2.67 8.66 5.76
N PHE A 135 3.72 9.10 5.05
CA PHE A 135 4.69 8.26 4.32
C PHE A 135 4.08 7.22 3.36
N SER A 136 3.64 7.67 2.17
CA SER A 136 3.12 6.80 1.08
C SER A 136 4.04 5.61 0.73
N TRP A 137 5.36 5.79 0.84
CA TRP A 137 6.35 4.73 0.63
C TRP A 137 6.21 3.56 1.62
N LEU A 138 5.70 3.84 2.82
CA LEU A 138 5.58 2.88 3.90
C LEU A 138 4.39 1.95 3.64
N ASP A 139 3.28 2.47 3.11
CA ASP A 139 2.17 1.66 2.60
C ASP A 139 2.63 0.71 1.48
N ALA A 140 3.44 1.23 0.54
CA ALA A 140 4.04 0.43 -0.53
C ALA A 140 4.95 -0.69 0.01
N SER A 141 5.63 -0.45 1.14
CA SER A 141 6.55 -1.40 1.76
C SER A 141 5.84 -2.44 2.64
N LEU A 142 4.79 -2.04 3.37
CA LEU A 142 4.04 -2.95 4.23
C LEU A 142 3.14 -3.91 3.46
N TYR A 143 2.71 -3.53 2.26
CA TYR A 143 1.85 -4.37 1.44
C TYR A 143 2.49 -5.75 1.11
N PRO A 144 3.74 -5.85 0.60
CA PRO A 144 4.45 -7.12 0.46
C PRO A 144 4.60 -7.90 1.77
N ILE A 145 4.86 -7.21 2.89
CA ILE A 145 5.03 -7.84 4.21
C ILE A 145 3.72 -8.47 4.68
N TRP A 146 2.60 -7.76 4.51
CA TRP A 146 1.27 -8.28 4.79
C TRP A 146 0.98 -9.54 3.95
N ILE A 147 1.31 -9.52 2.66
CA ILE A 147 1.14 -10.68 1.77
C ILE A 147 1.98 -11.87 2.25
N LEU A 148 3.23 -11.66 2.66
CA LEU A 148 4.07 -12.75 3.19
C LEU A 148 3.42 -13.42 4.41
N GLY A 149 2.84 -12.63 5.31
CA GLY A 149 2.05 -13.16 6.42
C GLY A 149 0.85 -13.98 5.92
N PHE A 150 0.04 -13.42 5.03
CA PHE A 150 -1.16 -14.08 4.51
C PHE A 150 -0.82 -15.39 3.78
N VAL A 151 0.16 -15.38 2.88
CA VAL A 151 0.61 -16.55 2.13
C VAL A 151 1.16 -17.63 3.07
N SER A 152 1.84 -17.24 4.16
CA SER A 152 2.31 -18.20 5.16
C SER A 152 1.14 -18.96 5.80
N ILE A 153 0.04 -18.29 6.14
CA ILE A 153 -1.17 -18.92 6.67
C ILE A 153 -1.78 -19.88 5.63
N ILE A 154 -1.93 -19.44 4.38
CA ILE A 154 -2.48 -20.27 3.29
C ILE A 154 -1.58 -21.48 2.99
N HIS A 155 -0.26 -21.32 3.12
CA HIS A 155 0.69 -22.41 2.93
C HIS A 155 0.51 -23.49 4.00
N GLN A 156 0.27 -23.10 5.25
CA GLN A 156 -0.04 -24.06 6.33
C GLN A 156 -1.35 -24.82 6.07
N PHE A 157 -2.36 -24.15 5.52
CA PHE A 157 -3.57 -24.84 5.05
C PHE A 157 -3.28 -25.81 3.89
N GLY A 158 -2.39 -25.43 2.97
CA GLY A 158 -1.89 -26.32 1.92
C GLY A 158 -1.20 -27.57 2.48
N ASN A 159 -0.40 -27.43 3.55
CA ASN A 159 0.22 -28.55 4.24
C ASN A 159 -0.81 -29.46 4.91
N LEU A 160 -1.81 -28.88 5.59
CA LEU A 160 -2.94 -29.65 6.12
C LEU A 160 -3.59 -30.51 5.03
N LYS A 161 -3.91 -29.90 3.89
CA LYS A 161 -4.56 -30.58 2.76
C LYS A 161 -3.75 -31.76 2.22
N ARG A 162 -2.42 -31.62 2.14
CA ARG A 162 -1.52 -32.70 1.65
C ARG A 162 -1.49 -33.93 2.56
N HIS A 163 -1.82 -33.77 3.84
CA HIS A 163 -1.78 -34.85 4.83
C HIS A 163 -3.18 -35.45 5.09
N LEU A 164 -4.22 -35.01 4.39
CA LEU A 164 -5.56 -35.59 4.54
C LEU A 164 -5.63 -36.94 3.80
N PRO A 165 -6.09 -38.02 4.45
CA PRO A 165 -6.06 -39.37 3.89
C PRO A 165 -7.01 -39.59 2.69
N ASN A 166 -8.11 -38.83 2.60
CA ASN A 166 -9.13 -38.98 1.56
C ASN A 166 -9.29 -37.72 0.69
N ALA A 167 -8.20 -36.98 0.47
CA ALA A 167 -8.22 -35.76 -0.34
C ALA A 167 -7.92 -36.04 -1.81
N GLU A 168 -8.89 -35.78 -2.68
CA GLU A 168 -8.68 -35.76 -4.13
C GLU A 168 -8.49 -34.31 -4.60
N PHE A 169 -7.44 -34.08 -5.40
CA PHE A 169 -7.11 -32.75 -5.90
C PHE A 169 -7.62 -32.53 -7.32
N VAL A 170 -8.51 -31.55 -7.47
CA VAL A 170 -9.00 -31.12 -8.78
C VAL A 170 -7.99 -30.16 -9.42
N SER A 171 -7.60 -30.44 -10.66
CA SER A 171 -6.74 -29.57 -11.44
C SER A 171 -7.47 -28.28 -11.83
N SER A 172 -6.71 -27.17 -11.96
CA SER A 172 -7.30 -25.90 -12.39
C SER A 172 -7.70 -25.96 -13.86
N LYS A 173 -8.89 -25.42 -14.19
CA LYS A 173 -9.32 -25.20 -15.57
C LYS A 173 -8.33 -24.26 -16.29
N ILE A 174 -8.04 -24.53 -17.56
CA ILE A 174 -7.10 -23.76 -18.39
C ILE A 174 -7.43 -22.26 -18.40
N ALA A 175 -8.71 -21.89 -18.56
CA ALA A 175 -9.16 -20.50 -18.54
C ALA A 175 -8.80 -19.78 -17.23
N TYR A 176 -8.90 -20.47 -16.09
CA TYR A 176 -8.54 -19.91 -14.79
C TYR A 176 -7.02 -19.75 -14.64
N THR A 177 -6.24 -20.69 -15.15
CA THR A 177 -4.77 -20.57 -15.23
C THR A 177 -4.35 -19.39 -16.11
N LEU A 178 -5.03 -19.18 -17.25
CA LEU A 178 -4.75 -18.08 -18.16
C LEU A 178 -5.08 -16.73 -17.51
N LEU A 179 -6.21 -16.63 -16.80
CA LEU A 179 -6.56 -15.44 -16.01
C LEU A 179 -5.52 -15.12 -14.93
N GLN A 180 -5.00 -16.14 -14.23
CA GLN A 180 -3.93 -15.96 -13.25
C GLN A 180 -2.66 -15.36 -13.86
N TRP A 181 -2.27 -15.82 -15.05
CA TRP A 181 -1.13 -15.26 -15.77
C TRP A 181 -1.36 -13.81 -16.18
N VAL A 182 -2.54 -13.48 -16.69
CA VAL A 182 -2.91 -12.09 -17.03
C VAL A 182 -2.82 -11.20 -15.81
N MET A 183 -3.33 -11.64 -14.65
CA MET A 183 -3.20 -10.89 -13.39
C MET A 183 -1.74 -10.66 -13.03
N VAL A 184 -0.91 -11.71 -13.01
CA VAL A 184 0.51 -11.58 -12.61
C VAL A 184 1.29 -10.69 -13.56
N ILE A 185 1.12 -10.84 -14.87
CA ILE A 185 1.90 -10.09 -15.87
C ILE A 185 1.44 -8.63 -15.95
N VAL A 186 0.13 -8.40 -16.10
CA VAL A 186 -0.40 -7.05 -16.33
C VAL A 186 -0.54 -6.28 -15.03
N LEU A 187 -1.30 -6.81 -14.06
CA LEU A 187 -1.53 -6.11 -12.79
C LEU A 187 -0.30 -6.16 -11.90
N GLY A 188 0.39 -7.31 -11.84
CA GLY A 188 1.63 -7.43 -11.09
C GLY A 188 2.74 -6.53 -11.64
N GLY A 189 2.86 -6.42 -12.98
CA GLY A 189 3.79 -5.49 -13.62
C GLY A 189 3.50 -4.03 -13.27
N LEU A 190 2.23 -3.61 -13.36
CA LEU A 190 1.80 -2.26 -13.00
C LEU A 190 2.04 -1.95 -11.51
N LEU A 191 1.73 -2.88 -10.61
CA LEU A 191 1.98 -2.70 -9.18
C LEU A 191 3.48 -2.63 -8.87
N PHE A 192 4.30 -3.44 -9.53
CA PHE A 192 5.75 -3.37 -9.36
C PHE A 192 6.29 -2.01 -9.82
N PHE A 193 5.76 -1.46 -10.92
CA PHE A 193 6.11 -0.12 -11.37
C PHE A 193 5.72 0.95 -10.34
N VAL A 194 4.49 0.93 -9.82
CA VAL A 194 4.01 1.91 -8.83
C VAL A 194 4.77 1.81 -7.52
N VAL A 195 5.01 0.61 -6.99
CA VAL A 195 5.80 0.40 -5.77
C VAL A 195 7.25 0.83 -6.02
N GLY A 196 7.82 0.47 -7.17
CA GLY A 196 9.17 0.83 -7.56
C GLY A 196 9.37 2.34 -7.68
N SER A 197 8.43 3.06 -8.30
CA SER A 197 8.51 4.52 -8.44
C SER A 197 8.42 5.22 -7.09
N ASN A 198 7.52 4.78 -6.20
CA ASN A 198 7.41 5.31 -4.83
C ASN A 198 8.69 5.10 -4.02
N LEU A 199 9.25 3.89 -4.05
CA LEU A 199 10.50 3.57 -3.37
C LEU A 199 11.69 4.34 -3.97
N TYR A 200 11.71 4.52 -5.30
CA TYR A 200 12.73 5.32 -5.97
C TYR A 200 12.66 6.77 -5.52
N HIS A 201 11.48 7.39 -5.53
CA HIS A 201 11.28 8.75 -5.04
C HIS A 201 11.72 8.88 -3.58
N GLN A 202 11.33 7.96 -2.72
CA GLN A 202 11.73 7.97 -1.31
C GLN A 202 13.24 7.80 -1.11
N SER A 203 13.89 6.99 -1.95
CA SER A 203 15.35 6.81 -1.88
C SER A 203 16.11 8.12 -2.10
N LYS A 204 15.50 9.06 -2.85
CA LYS A 204 16.07 10.37 -3.14
C LYS A 204 15.87 11.35 -2.00
N VAL A 205 14.75 11.27 -1.30
CA VAL A 205 14.56 11.96 -0.02
C VAL A 205 15.60 11.48 1.01
N TRP A 206 15.85 10.17 1.10
CA TRP A 206 16.86 9.63 2.02
C TRP A 206 18.30 9.96 1.60
N GLY A 207 18.56 10.06 0.30
CA GLY A 207 19.87 10.39 -0.26
C GLY A 207 20.12 11.89 -0.43
N GLY A 208 19.23 12.74 0.08
CA GLY A 208 19.39 14.18 -0.08
C GLY A 208 20.61 14.73 0.65
N VAL A 209 21.05 15.91 0.23
CA VAL A 209 22.31 16.52 0.65
C VAL A 209 22.23 17.08 2.07
N GLU A 210 21.07 17.66 2.42
CA GLU A 210 20.86 18.34 3.69
C GLU A 210 19.39 18.29 4.12
N SER A 211 19.12 17.98 5.39
CA SER A 211 17.77 17.92 5.95
C SER A 211 17.45 19.14 6.79
N PHE A 212 16.23 19.66 6.69
CA PHE A 212 15.76 20.85 7.38
C PHE A 212 14.56 20.54 8.27
N LYS A 213 14.52 21.20 9.42
CA LYS A 213 13.39 21.25 10.35
C LYS A 213 12.60 22.53 10.14
N ASN A 214 11.40 22.56 10.70
CA ASN A 214 10.56 23.74 10.70
C ASN A 214 11.29 24.96 11.32
N GLY A 215 11.35 26.05 10.56
CA GLY A 215 12.03 27.28 10.95
C GLY A 215 13.52 27.34 10.58
N ASP A 216 14.09 26.27 10.01
CA ASP A 216 15.46 26.32 9.51
C ASP A 216 15.53 27.23 8.27
N VAL A 217 16.62 27.99 8.17
CA VAL A 217 16.80 28.99 7.10
C VAL A 217 17.92 28.57 6.16
N TYR A 218 17.56 28.24 4.93
CA TYR A 218 18.50 28.10 3.84
C TYR A 218 18.95 29.47 3.35
N ARG A 219 20.26 29.66 3.20
CA ARG A 219 20.85 30.93 2.72
C ARG A 219 21.78 30.67 1.55
N GLN A 220 21.47 31.29 0.42
CA GLN A 220 22.40 31.39 -0.70
C GLN A 220 23.13 32.74 -0.60
N LYS A 221 24.46 32.66 -0.51
CA LYS A 221 25.33 33.79 -0.18
C LYS A 221 25.02 35.03 -1.02
N ASP A 222 24.70 36.14 -0.37
CA ASP A 222 24.45 37.47 -0.94
C ASP A 222 23.31 37.54 -1.99
N HIS A 223 22.43 36.53 -2.04
CA HIS A 223 21.33 36.46 -3.01
C HIS A 223 19.97 36.37 -2.35
N TYR A 224 19.74 35.34 -1.52
CA TYR A 224 18.44 35.11 -0.92
C TYR A 224 18.50 34.26 0.35
N SER A 225 17.42 34.34 1.12
CA SER A 225 17.14 33.40 2.21
C SER A 225 15.73 32.86 2.12
N LEU A 226 15.60 31.58 2.48
CA LEU A 226 14.35 30.85 2.52
C LEU A 226 14.24 30.13 3.87
N GLU A 227 13.26 30.53 4.67
CA GLU A 227 12.86 29.77 5.86
C GLU A 227 11.91 28.65 5.45
N LEU A 228 12.24 27.41 5.81
CA LEU A 228 11.42 26.24 5.49
C LEU A 228 10.39 26.02 6.60
N ALA A 229 9.13 25.94 6.19
CA ALA A 229 8.01 25.67 7.09
C ALA A 229 7.61 24.19 7.01
N GLY A 230 7.33 23.58 8.16
CA GLY A 230 7.10 22.14 8.27
C GLY A 230 8.40 21.34 8.34
N ASP A 231 8.33 20.20 9.01
CA ASP A 231 9.46 19.27 9.12
C ASP A 231 9.54 18.36 7.88
N GLY A 232 10.76 17.91 7.55
CA GLY A 232 10.96 16.89 6.52
C GLY A 232 11.30 17.43 5.14
N TRP A 233 11.69 18.70 5.03
CA TRP A 233 12.32 19.20 3.82
C TRP A 233 13.75 18.69 3.69
N VAL A 234 14.13 18.31 2.48
CA VAL A 234 15.48 17.84 2.17
C VAL A 234 15.95 18.53 0.89
N ARG A 235 17.13 19.14 0.93
CA ARG A 235 17.79 19.68 -0.27
C ARG A 235 18.34 18.54 -1.10
N VAL A 236 18.04 18.58 -2.39
CA VAL A 236 18.51 17.59 -3.37
C VAL A 236 19.52 18.22 -4.32
N ASP A 237 20.21 17.38 -5.10
CA ASP A 237 21.13 17.85 -6.12
C ASP A 237 20.40 18.64 -7.21
N LYS A 238 21.11 19.61 -7.77
CA LYS A 238 20.63 20.42 -8.89
C LYS A 238 20.29 19.54 -10.10
N GLY A 239 19.16 19.79 -10.74
CA GLY A 239 18.69 19.05 -11.91
C GLY A 239 17.87 17.81 -11.57
N TYR A 240 17.40 17.69 -10.33
CA TYR A 240 16.56 16.58 -9.91
C TYR A 240 15.08 16.86 -10.22
N ILE A 241 14.63 18.07 -9.90
CA ILE A 241 13.28 18.60 -10.13
C ILE A 241 13.29 19.49 -11.37
N SER A 242 14.30 20.35 -11.50
CA SER A 242 14.50 21.19 -12.69
C SER A 242 15.35 20.47 -13.74
N ASP A 243 15.51 21.10 -14.92
CA ASP A 243 16.49 20.71 -15.94
C ASP A 243 17.93 21.09 -15.59
N GLY A 244 18.19 21.48 -14.34
CA GLY A 244 19.47 21.97 -13.85
C GLY A 244 19.58 23.49 -13.89
N SER A 245 18.50 24.21 -14.19
CA SER A 245 18.45 25.67 -14.22
C SER A 245 18.23 26.32 -12.85
N SER A 246 17.56 25.64 -11.90
CA SER A 246 17.31 26.22 -10.56
C SER A 246 18.57 26.26 -9.72
N ASP A 247 18.75 27.30 -8.91
CA ASP A 247 19.88 27.45 -8.00
C ASP A 247 19.83 26.47 -6.82
N ALA A 248 18.63 26.22 -6.28
CA ALA A 248 18.40 25.24 -5.22
C ALA A 248 17.08 24.48 -5.41
N GLU A 249 17.08 23.23 -4.97
CA GLU A 249 15.95 22.31 -5.09
C GLU A 249 15.71 21.56 -3.77
N PHE A 250 14.45 21.43 -3.38
CA PHE A 250 14.02 20.80 -2.13
C PHE A 250 12.84 19.86 -2.40
N LEU A 251 12.85 18.72 -1.72
CA LEU A 251 11.73 17.79 -1.66
C LEU A 251 11.20 17.72 -0.24
N HIS A 252 9.90 17.56 -0.11
CA HIS A 252 9.28 17.22 1.16
C HIS A 252 9.23 15.68 1.32
N ALA A 253 9.58 15.17 2.50
CA ALA A 253 9.67 13.73 2.76
C ALA A 253 8.32 13.03 2.91
N GLN A 254 7.33 13.76 3.43
CA GLN A 254 5.98 13.25 3.66
C GLN A 254 4.98 13.59 2.55
N TYR A 255 4.98 14.83 2.07
CA TYR A 255 4.07 15.30 1.04
C TYR A 255 4.72 15.20 -0.34
N GLU A 256 3.93 14.98 -1.38
CA GLU A 256 4.37 15.12 -2.78
C GLU A 256 4.53 16.60 -3.12
N ALA A 257 5.49 17.23 -2.44
CA ALA A 257 5.76 18.65 -2.53
C ALA A 257 7.25 18.90 -2.82
N SER A 258 7.49 19.90 -3.64
CA SER A 258 8.81 20.35 -4.04
C SER A 258 8.92 21.86 -3.98
N ALA A 259 10.10 22.37 -3.66
CA ALA A 259 10.43 23.78 -3.79
C ALA A 259 11.68 23.95 -4.66
N MET A 260 11.66 24.95 -5.53
CA MET A 260 12.76 25.32 -6.41
C MET A 260 13.00 26.81 -6.30
N VAL A 261 14.27 27.22 -6.24
CA VAL A 261 14.66 28.63 -6.29
C VAL A 261 15.45 28.90 -7.55
N PHE A 262 15.04 29.92 -8.31
CA PHE A 262 15.71 30.37 -9.52
C PHE A 262 16.32 31.75 -9.29
N LEU A 263 17.57 31.91 -9.71
CA LEU A 263 18.26 33.20 -9.75
C LEU A 263 18.27 33.67 -11.21
N HIS A 264 17.65 34.81 -11.46
CA HIS A 264 17.55 35.42 -12.78
C HIS A 264 18.49 36.62 -12.85
N GLU A 265 19.33 36.65 -13.88
CA GLU A 265 20.24 37.76 -14.15
C GLU A 265 19.50 39.05 -14.51
N LYS A 266 20.25 40.15 -14.55
CA LYS A 266 19.73 41.48 -14.88
C LYS A 266 19.15 41.48 -16.30
N GLY A 267 17.88 41.86 -16.42
CA GLY A 267 17.18 41.97 -17.71
C GLY A 267 15.85 41.24 -17.74
N THR A 268 15.67 40.22 -16.90
CA THR A 268 14.38 39.52 -16.79
C THR A 268 13.36 40.43 -16.09
N SER A 269 12.26 40.71 -16.78
CA SER A 269 11.17 41.53 -16.27
C SER A 269 10.27 40.71 -15.33
N LEU A 270 10.01 41.20 -14.12
CA LEU A 270 9.05 40.58 -13.20
C LEU A 270 7.67 40.37 -13.87
N ASN A 271 7.26 41.29 -14.75
CA ASN A 271 6.01 41.17 -15.49
C ASN A 271 6.00 40.03 -16.50
N GLU A 272 7.11 39.84 -17.21
CA GLU A 272 7.23 38.77 -18.20
C GLU A 272 7.28 37.42 -17.49
N GLN A 273 8.07 37.33 -16.41
CA GLN A 273 8.22 36.09 -15.65
C GLN A 273 6.90 35.65 -15.00
N THR A 274 6.22 36.55 -14.31
CA THR A 274 4.93 36.23 -13.66
C THR A 274 3.85 35.81 -14.66
N ARG A 275 3.76 36.48 -15.81
CA ARG A 275 2.85 36.10 -16.90
C ARG A 275 3.20 34.75 -17.49
N PHE A 276 4.49 34.50 -17.77
CA PHE A 276 4.96 33.23 -18.30
C PHE A 276 4.59 32.06 -17.36
N ARG A 277 4.78 32.22 -16.05
CA ARG A 277 4.40 31.17 -15.09
C ARG A 277 2.91 30.92 -15.03
N GLN A 278 2.11 31.98 -15.04
CA GLN A 278 0.64 31.87 -15.05
C GLN A 278 0.13 31.18 -16.32
N SER A 279 0.58 31.62 -17.49
CA SER A 279 0.15 31.02 -18.75
C SER A 279 0.56 29.55 -18.82
N SER A 280 1.81 29.23 -18.44
CA SER A 280 2.29 27.84 -18.41
C SER A 280 1.44 26.95 -17.50
N TYR A 281 1.03 27.45 -16.32
CA TYR A 281 0.19 26.68 -15.41
C TYR A 281 -1.25 26.52 -15.94
N LEU A 282 -1.83 27.58 -16.49
CA LEU A 282 -3.20 27.54 -17.03
C LEU A 282 -3.30 26.66 -18.29
N GLU A 283 -2.22 26.56 -19.07
CA GLU A 283 -2.14 25.70 -20.26
C GLU A 283 -1.98 24.22 -19.89
N SER A 284 -1.27 23.90 -18.81
CA SER A 284 -1.02 22.51 -18.41
C SER A 284 -2.16 21.87 -17.63
N MET A 285 -3.04 22.65 -17.00
CA MET A 285 -4.01 22.16 -16.02
C MET A 285 -5.47 22.43 -16.38
N THR A 286 -6.29 21.37 -16.35
CA THR A 286 -7.74 21.51 -16.50
C THR A 286 -8.38 22.14 -15.26
N LYS A 287 -9.26 23.14 -15.45
CA LYS A 287 -9.93 23.89 -14.36
C LYS A 287 -8.97 24.61 -13.41
N ALA A 288 -7.82 25.06 -13.92
CA ALA A 288 -6.90 25.87 -13.15
C ALA A 288 -7.42 27.29 -12.92
N SER A 289 -7.03 27.87 -11.78
CA SER A 289 -7.21 29.28 -11.48
C SER A 289 -5.96 29.82 -10.81
N CYS A 290 -5.52 31.02 -11.20
CA CYS A 290 -4.38 31.68 -10.60
C CYS A 290 -4.79 33.05 -10.07
N LYS A 291 -4.25 33.42 -8.91
CA LYS A 291 -4.40 34.75 -8.31
C LYS A 291 -3.03 35.33 -8.04
N GLU A 292 -2.81 36.54 -8.49
CA GLU A 292 -1.58 37.29 -8.25
C GLU A 292 -1.82 38.43 -7.27
N THR A 293 -0.86 38.66 -6.39
CA THR A 293 -0.79 39.83 -5.53
C THR A 293 0.59 40.46 -5.64
N ARG A 294 0.64 41.79 -5.61
CA ARG A 294 1.88 42.56 -5.71
C ARG A 294 2.02 43.51 -4.55
N LYS A 295 3.25 43.63 -4.05
CA LYS A 295 3.58 44.52 -2.94
C LYS A 295 5.02 44.99 -3.04
N PHE A 296 5.28 46.18 -2.52
CA PHE A 296 6.65 46.60 -2.24
C PHE A 296 7.16 45.85 -1.02
N VAL A 297 8.41 45.40 -1.07
CA VAL A 297 9.07 44.82 0.09
C VAL A 297 9.46 45.97 1.02
N PRO A 298 9.00 45.99 2.29
CA PRO A 298 9.30 47.08 3.22
C PRO A 298 10.79 47.36 3.29
N THR A 299 11.16 48.63 3.46
CA THR A 299 12.55 49.10 3.64
C THR A 299 13.51 48.86 2.45
N THR A 300 13.00 48.40 1.30
CA THR A 300 13.78 48.20 0.07
C THR A 300 13.04 48.79 -1.14
N LEU A 301 13.74 48.99 -2.27
CA LEU A 301 13.12 49.32 -3.57
C LEU A 301 12.67 48.07 -4.34
N SER A 302 12.60 46.92 -3.68
CA SER A 302 12.27 45.65 -4.31
C SER A 302 10.75 45.49 -4.45
N VAL A 303 10.33 44.90 -5.57
CA VAL A 303 8.93 44.55 -5.83
C VAL A 303 8.78 43.04 -5.71
N ARG A 304 7.77 42.59 -4.94
CA ARG A 304 7.38 41.18 -4.84
C ARG A 304 6.06 40.95 -5.57
N ALA A 305 6.01 39.88 -6.35
CA ALA A 305 4.79 39.30 -6.91
C ALA A 305 4.61 37.88 -6.36
N ASP A 306 3.50 37.64 -5.68
CA ASP A 306 3.11 36.32 -5.17
C ASP A 306 1.95 35.80 -6.03
N ILE A 307 2.10 34.59 -6.58
CA ILE A 307 1.09 33.93 -7.42
C ILE A 307 0.68 32.64 -6.75
N ILE A 308 -0.62 32.46 -6.56
CA ILE A 308 -1.21 31.22 -6.05
C ILE A 308 -2.05 30.64 -7.17
N CYS A 309 -1.64 29.49 -7.67
CA CYS A 309 -2.36 28.72 -8.65
C CYS A 309 -2.94 27.46 -8.01
N LYS A 310 -4.21 27.18 -8.30
CA LYS A 310 -4.93 26.00 -7.82
C LYS A 310 -5.50 25.25 -9.02
N GLY A 311 -5.22 23.95 -9.07
CA GLY A 311 -5.72 23.01 -10.06
C GLY A 311 -6.43 21.84 -9.36
N SER A 312 -7.17 21.06 -10.15
CA SER A 312 -7.80 19.84 -9.63
C SER A 312 -7.79 18.75 -10.68
N SER A 313 -7.31 17.57 -10.29
CA SER A 313 -7.50 16.32 -11.01
C SER A 313 -8.68 15.54 -10.38
N PRO A 314 -9.17 14.45 -10.98
CA PRO A 314 -10.21 13.61 -10.38
C PRO A 314 -9.86 13.06 -8.99
N LEU A 315 -8.57 12.89 -8.69
CA LEU A 315 -8.08 12.21 -7.48
C LEU A 315 -7.29 13.11 -6.53
N SER A 316 -6.78 14.24 -7.01
CA SER A 316 -5.89 15.12 -6.25
C SER A 316 -6.19 16.60 -6.50
N LYS A 317 -5.76 17.43 -5.56
CA LYS A 317 -5.66 18.88 -5.77
C LYS A 317 -4.19 19.21 -6.00
N GLU A 318 -3.98 20.12 -6.94
CA GLU A 318 -2.66 20.64 -7.21
C GLU A 318 -2.57 22.08 -6.77
N LEU A 319 -1.49 22.41 -6.08
CA LEU A 319 -1.20 23.74 -5.59
C LEU A 319 0.16 24.16 -6.11
N THR A 320 0.24 25.40 -6.58
CA THR A 320 1.52 26.02 -6.94
C THR A 320 1.56 27.43 -6.37
N TYR A 321 2.57 27.67 -5.54
CA TYR A 321 2.88 28.96 -4.96
C TYR A 321 4.16 29.47 -5.59
N ILE A 322 4.11 30.66 -6.18
CA ILE A 322 5.26 31.31 -6.78
C ILE A 322 5.47 32.64 -6.06
N SER A 323 6.70 32.94 -5.69
CA SER A 323 7.09 34.26 -5.18
C SER A 323 8.30 34.75 -5.95
N ALA A 324 8.12 35.83 -6.70
CA ALA A 324 9.19 36.47 -7.45
C ALA A 324 9.48 37.85 -6.85
N ILE A 325 10.75 38.09 -6.50
CA ILE A 325 11.22 39.34 -5.92
C ILE A 325 12.29 39.93 -6.84
N GLN A 326 12.06 41.14 -7.33
CA GLN A 326 13.00 41.85 -8.19
C GLN A 326 13.59 43.06 -7.45
N ASN A 327 14.92 43.19 -7.50
CA ASN A 327 15.66 44.40 -7.10
C ASN A 327 16.43 44.97 -8.31
N GLU A 328 17.28 45.99 -8.08
CA GLU A 328 18.05 46.64 -9.16
C GLU A 328 19.11 45.75 -9.82
N LYS A 329 19.56 44.70 -9.11
CA LYS A 329 20.68 43.83 -9.51
C LYS A 329 20.20 42.56 -10.18
N HIS A 330 19.19 41.91 -9.63
CA HIS A 330 18.73 40.59 -10.04
C HIS A 330 17.27 40.36 -9.62
N MET A 331 16.72 39.23 -10.06
CA MET A 331 15.43 38.73 -9.59
C MET A 331 15.62 37.32 -9.04
N VAL A 332 14.97 37.02 -7.92
CA VAL A 332 14.91 35.67 -7.37
C VAL A 332 13.46 35.19 -7.39
N GLU A 333 13.26 33.94 -7.79
CA GLU A 333 11.96 33.31 -7.90
C GLU A 333 11.94 32.01 -7.09
N LEU A 334 11.02 31.90 -6.14
CA LEU A 334 10.68 30.66 -5.46
C LEU A 334 9.44 30.07 -6.11
N ILE A 335 9.49 28.78 -6.42
CA ILE A 335 8.35 28.00 -6.88
C ILE A 335 8.18 26.81 -5.94
N ILE A 336 7.01 26.71 -5.32
CA ILE A 336 6.62 25.57 -4.48
C ILE A 336 5.43 24.90 -5.16
N GLN A 337 5.54 23.61 -5.41
CA GLN A 337 4.50 22.79 -6.01
C GLN A 337 4.14 21.67 -5.05
N ALA A 338 2.86 21.34 -4.95
CA ALA A 338 2.39 20.21 -4.17
C ALA A 338 1.17 19.56 -4.83
N GLU A 339 1.16 18.23 -4.83
CA GLU A 339 -0.02 17.42 -5.12
C GLU A 339 -0.50 16.79 -3.82
N ALA A 340 -1.79 16.93 -3.51
CA ALA A 340 -2.30 16.47 -2.23
C ALA A 340 -3.77 16.09 -2.24
N GLU A 341 -4.10 15.13 -1.37
CA GLU A 341 -5.47 14.76 -1.08
C GLU A 341 -6.20 15.85 -0.29
N ARG A 342 -7.54 15.87 -0.38
CA ARG A 342 -8.37 16.93 0.20
C ARG A 342 -8.23 17.09 1.71
N HIS A 343 -7.82 16.05 2.43
CA HIS A 343 -7.80 16.03 3.89
C HIS A 343 -6.51 16.60 4.50
N ILE A 344 -5.44 16.72 3.72
CA ILE A 344 -4.14 17.31 4.13
C ILE A 344 -3.84 18.65 3.42
N ILE A 345 -4.74 19.10 2.56
CA ILE A 345 -4.51 20.27 1.70
C ILE A 345 -4.32 21.56 2.51
N ASP A 346 -5.05 21.71 3.62
CA ASP A 346 -5.01 22.93 4.44
C ASP A 346 -3.66 23.06 5.18
N ASP A 347 -3.08 21.94 5.62
CA ASP A 347 -1.75 21.89 6.23
C ASP A 347 -0.68 22.29 5.22
N ILE A 348 -0.77 21.75 4.00
CA ILE A 348 0.15 22.07 2.91
C ILE A 348 0.01 23.53 2.47
N GLU A 349 -1.20 24.07 2.33
CA GLU A 349 -1.42 25.50 2.04
C GLU A 349 -0.77 26.39 3.10
N THR A 350 -0.85 26.00 4.38
CA THR A 350 -0.22 26.71 5.49
C THR A 350 1.30 26.68 5.40
N ILE A 351 1.90 25.52 5.11
CA ILE A 351 3.34 25.37 4.90
C ILE A 351 3.82 26.23 3.72
N MET A 352 3.22 26.08 2.55
CA MET A 352 3.62 26.78 1.32
C MET A 352 3.47 28.29 1.45
N SER A 353 2.36 28.75 2.05
CA SER A 353 2.12 30.19 2.26
C SER A 353 3.11 30.80 3.25
N THR A 354 3.51 30.06 4.28
CA THR A 354 4.54 30.50 5.23
C THR A 354 5.89 30.64 4.53
N MET A 355 6.31 29.64 3.76
CA MET A 355 7.58 29.71 3.00
C MET A 355 7.62 30.90 2.02
N VAL A 356 6.54 31.17 1.28
CA VAL A 356 6.44 32.35 0.40
C VAL A 356 6.51 33.66 1.18
N ARG A 357 5.92 33.71 2.38
CA ARG A 357 5.95 34.90 3.23
C ARG A 357 7.38 35.19 3.69
N GLU A 358 8.07 34.17 4.20
CA GLU A 358 9.41 34.28 4.78
C GLU A 358 10.54 34.31 3.72
N PHE A 359 10.24 34.04 2.46
CA PHE A 359 11.20 34.17 1.37
C PHE A 359 11.68 35.62 1.21
N GLN A 360 12.99 35.83 1.17
CA GLN A 360 13.61 37.16 1.15
C GLN A 360 14.77 37.23 0.15
N ILE A 361 14.89 38.38 -0.51
CA ILE A 361 16.06 38.77 -1.31
C ILE A 361 17.06 39.50 -0.39
N GLN A 362 18.37 39.27 -0.58
CA GLN A 362 19.43 39.89 0.23
C GLN A 362 20.10 41.09 -0.47
#